data_AF-A0A2V8ZQ73-F1
#
_entry.id   AF-A0A2V8ZQ73-F1
#
_cell.length_a   1.000
_cell.length_b   1.000
_cell.length_c   1.000
_cell.angle_alpha   90.00
_cell.angle_beta   90.00
_cell.angle_gamma   90.00
#
_symmetry.space_group_name_H-M   'P 1'
#
loop_
_entity.id
_entity.type
_entity.pdbx_description
1 polymer ?
#
loop_
_entity_poly.entity_id
_entity_poly.type
_entity_poly.pdbx_seq_one_letter_code
_entity_poly.pdbx_strand_id
1 'polypeptide(L)'
;MKPIWADLSKKWNGFRLTRYSLDFDKVRGLPLAEERLIEGKIEKNATTVGEIYTRFADRCIEVENHVLKVEVTTETEKASFAGPSFNHGILSELLTLRKKGFNPFSAQWFFYDSDSSRTEPHEIYSFFVVCDDKIVRECVDFRDYIGSGFDPAVFEADYDSDSTSRAWSEARTRLWYQKFYTETEIGQLMVLRQDRPRLYGGRSNLLPETSALFPGNAHKTISQIHRLLWVLIILVALILLRLLK
;
A
#
# COMPACT_ATOMS: atom_id res chain seq x y z
N MET A 1 -6.50 27.98 5.09
CA MET A 1 -7.81 27.33 4.90
C MET A 1 -7.70 25.95 5.54
N LYS A 2 -8.35 25.72 6.69
CA LYS A 2 -8.24 24.45 7.45
C LYS A 2 -9.21 23.43 6.85
N PRO A 3 -8.80 22.20 6.52
CA PRO A 3 -9.76 21.16 6.17
C PRO A 3 -10.53 20.78 7.44
N ILE A 4 -11.84 20.84 7.30
CA ILE A 4 -12.84 20.29 8.21
C ILE A 4 -12.79 18.74 8.03
N TRP A 5 -13.46 17.97 8.87
CA TRP A 5 -13.59 16.49 8.80
C TRP A 5 -12.53 15.69 9.58
N ALA A 6 -12.36 16.06 10.85
CA ALA A 6 -12.22 15.13 11.96
C ALA A 6 -12.85 15.83 13.17
N ASP A 7 -13.42 15.08 14.12
CA ASP A 7 -13.88 15.64 15.39
C ASP A 7 -12.67 16.31 16.10
N LEU A 8 -12.55 17.63 15.93
CA LEU A 8 -11.46 18.47 16.47
C LEU A 8 -11.39 18.41 18.02
N SER A 9 -12.35 17.77 18.67
CA SER A 9 -12.39 17.64 20.14
C SER A 9 -11.41 16.59 20.68
N LYS A 10 -10.98 15.62 19.87
CA LYS A 10 -9.92 14.66 20.23
C LYS A 10 -8.72 14.84 19.32
N LYS A 11 -7.70 15.52 19.85
CA LYS A 11 -6.37 15.54 19.24
C LYS A 11 -5.88 14.09 19.08
N TRP A 12 -5.92 13.58 17.86
CA TRP A 12 -5.31 12.30 17.53
C TRP A 12 -3.79 12.43 17.64
N ASN A 13 -3.15 11.51 18.36
CA ASN A 13 -1.70 11.55 18.64
C ASN A 13 -0.93 10.52 17.79
N GLY A 14 -1.49 10.11 16.66
CA GLY A 14 -0.94 9.05 15.82
C GLY A 14 -1.23 7.65 16.32
N PHE A 15 -0.81 6.65 15.55
CA PHE A 15 -0.83 5.25 15.98
C PHE A 15 0.30 4.97 16.98
N ARG A 16 0.03 4.02 17.87
CA ARG A 16 1.01 3.42 18.77
C ARG A 16 1.43 2.10 18.17
N LEU A 17 2.64 1.66 18.50
CA LEU A 17 3.17 0.35 18.12
C LEU A 17 2.40 -0.77 18.86
N THR A 18 1.14 -0.99 18.46
CA THR A 18 0.18 -1.90 19.09
C THR A 18 -0.77 -2.46 18.02
N ARG A 19 -1.63 -3.40 18.43
CA ARG A 19 -2.65 -4.00 17.58
C ARG A 19 -3.92 -3.18 17.60
N TYR A 20 -4.60 -3.20 16.48
CA TYR A 20 -5.86 -2.53 16.24
C TYR A 20 -6.85 -3.53 15.66
N SER A 21 -8.13 -3.33 15.95
CA SER A 21 -9.23 -3.98 15.24
C SER A 21 -9.92 -2.94 14.37
N LEU A 22 -10.60 -3.38 13.31
CA LEU A 22 -11.42 -2.48 12.52
C LEU A 22 -12.78 -2.28 13.20
N ASP A 23 -13.16 -1.03 13.44
CA ASP A 23 -14.51 -0.65 13.86
C ASP A 23 -15.47 -0.93 12.71
N PHE A 24 -16.34 -1.92 12.91
CA PHE A 24 -17.27 -2.37 11.89
C PHE A 24 -18.22 -1.26 11.41
N ASP A 25 -18.77 -0.46 12.31
CA ASP A 25 -19.78 0.54 11.97
C ASP A 25 -19.14 1.72 11.23
N LYS A 26 -17.97 2.18 11.69
CA LYS A 26 -17.23 3.25 11.00
C LYS A 26 -16.74 2.81 9.63
N VAL A 27 -16.16 1.62 9.52
CA VAL A 27 -15.69 1.08 8.23
C VAL A 27 -16.83 0.95 7.25
N ARG A 28 -17.99 0.42 7.66
CA ARG A 28 -19.15 0.28 6.77
C ARG A 28 -19.69 1.61 6.29
N GLY A 29 -19.63 2.65 7.10
CA GLY A 29 -20.09 4.00 6.78
C GLY A 29 -19.17 4.79 5.85
N LEU A 30 -17.97 4.30 5.52
CA LEU A 30 -17.03 5.02 4.67
C LEU A 30 -17.63 5.25 3.26
N PRO A 31 -17.72 6.51 2.79
CA PRO A 31 -18.40 6.83 1.53
C PRO A 31 -17.55 6.47 0.31
N LEU A 32 -18.21 5.94 -0.72
CA LEU A 32 -17.66 5.64 -2.03
C LEU A 32 -18.68 5.99 -3.13
N ALA A 33 -18.26 5.86 -4.39
CA ALA A 33 -19.14 5.98 -5.54
C ALA A 33 -18.90 4.83 -6.52
N GLU A 34 -19.97 4.15 -6.93
CA GLU A 34 -19.91 3.20 -8.05
C GLU A 34 -19.92 3.99 -9.36
N GLU A 35 -18.93 3.74 -10.21
CA GLU A 35 -18.80 4.31 -11.54
C GLU A 35 -19.41 3.39 -12.58
N ARG A 36 -20.37 3.89 -13.36
CA ARG A 36 -20.98 3.18 -14.48
C ARG A 36 -20.81 3.97 -15.78
N LEU A 37 -20.47 3.28 -16.86
CA LEU A 37 -20.40 3.88 -18.19
C LEU A 37 -21.76 3.75 -18.87
N ILE A 38 -22.48 4.87 -19.01
CA ILE A 38 -23.78 4.94 -19.68
C ILE A 38 -23.66 5.94 -20.82
N GLU A 39 -23.90 5.48 -22.05
CA GLU A 39 -23.84 6.31 -23.27
C GLU A 39 -22.52 7.12 -23.43
N GLY A 40 -21.40 6.53 -23.00
CA GLY A 40 -20.08 7.15 -23.07
C GLY A 40 -19.79 8.17 -21.95
N LYS A 41 -20.69 8.33 -20.97
CA LYS A 41 -20.49 9.16 -19.78
C LYS A 41 -20.34 8.29 -18.54
N ILE A 42 -19.47 8.73 -17.63
CA ILE A 42 -19.31 8.10 -16.32
C ILE A 42 -20.36 8.69 -15.38
N GLU A 43 -21.34 7.89 -15.01
CA GLU A 43 -22.26 8.20 -13.93
C GLU A 43 -21.70 7.69 -12.60
N LYS A 44 -21.87 8.48 -11.54
CA LYS A 44 -21.39 8.17 -10.19
C LYS A 44 -22.58 8.02 -9.26
N ASN A 45 -22.81 6.80 -8.79
CA ASN A 45 -23.85 6.51 -7.81
C ASN A 45 -23.22 6.42 -6.43
N ALA A 46 -23.72 7.20 -5.48
CA ALA A 46 -23.25 7.17 -4.10
C ALA A 46 -23.50 5.78 -3.50
N THR A 47 -22.50 5.27 -2.76
CA THR A 47 -22.54 3.99 -2.06
C THR A 47 -21.58 4.03 -0.87
N THR A 48 -21.41 2.93 -0.17
CA THR A 48 -20.51 2.81 0.98
C THR A 48 -19.65 1.57 0.89
N VAL A 49 -18.54 1.55 1.62
CA VAL A 49 -17.69 0.36 1.78
C VAL A 49 -18.53 -0.82 2.27
N GLY A 50 -19.46 -0.62 3.21
CA GLY A 50 -20.30 -1.68 3.75
C GLY A 50 -21.25 -2.30 2.73
N GLU A 51 -21.89 -1.47 1.89
CA GLU A 51 -22.78 -1.94 0.81
C GLU A 51 -22.01 -2.77 -0.22
N ILE A 52 -20.85 -2.27 -0.65
CA ILE A 52 -20.01 -2.96 -1.64
C ILE A 52 -19.47 -4.27 -1.06
N TYR A 53 -18.92 -4.23 0.17
CA TYR A 53 -18.41 -5.43 0.83
C TYR A 53 -19.51 -6.51 0.93
N THR A 54 -20.70 -6.14 1.39
CA THR A 54 -21.82 -7.09 1.51
C THR A 54 -22.23 -7.69 0.16
N ARG A 55 -22.23 -6.90 -0.92
CA ARG A 55 -22.56 -7.37 -2.28
C ARG A 55 -21.61 -8.45 -2.78
N PHE A 56 -20.33 -8.38 -2.41
CA PHE A 56 -19.27 -9.25 -2.95
C PHE A 56 -18.72 -10.28 -1.96
N ALA A 57 -19.05 -10.19 -0.67
CA ALA A 57 -18.43 -11.00 0.39
C ALA A 57 -18.54 -12.52 0.18
N ASP A 58 -19.61 -12.98 -0.47
CA ASP A 58 -19.89 -14.41 -0.68
C ASP A 58 -19.70 -14.84 -2.15
N ARG A 59 -19.01 -14.02 -2.96
CA ARG A 59 -18.77 -14.28 -4.37
C ARG A 59 -17.31 -14.62 -4.63
N CYS A 60 -17.06 -15.37 -5.70
CA CYS A 60 -15.71 -15.48 -6.26
C CYS A 60 -15.37 -14.18 -6.98
N ILE A 61 -14.37 -13.46 -6.48
CA ILE A 61 -14.02 -12.12 -6.95
C ILE A 61 -12.53 -11.99 -7.26
N GLU A 62 -12.22 -11.12 -8.21
CA GLU A 62 -10.91 -10.54 -8.45
C GLU A 62 -10.95 -9.06 -8.07
N VAL A 63 -9.91 -8.60 -7.37
CA VAL A 63 -9.82 -7.23 -6.83
C VAL A 63 -8.57 -6.58 -7.39
N GLU A 64 -8.75 -5.51 -8.15
CA GLU A 64 -7.67 -4.67 -8.66
C GLU A 64 -7.73 -3.30 -7.97
N ASN A 65 -6.68 -2.97 -7.23
CA ASN A 65 -6.55 -1.68 -6.57
C ASN A 65 -5.73 -0.72 -7.44
N HIS A 66 -6.39 0.32 -7.94
CA HIS A 66 -5.77 1.39 -8.69
C HIS A 66 -5.63 2.62 -7.79
N VAL A 67 -4.79 3.58 -8.20
CA VAL A 67 -4.51 4.78 -7.40
C VAL A 67 -5.77 5.59 -7.04
N LEU A 68 -6.80 5.55 -7.89
CA LEU A 68 -8.01 6.38 -7.77
C LEU A 68 -9.30 5.57 -7.58
N LYS A 69 -9.23 4.25 -7.67
CA LYS A 69 -10.41 3.39 -7.66
C LYS A 69 -10.05 1.93 -7.35
N VAL A 70 -11.06 1.17 -6.95
CA VAL A 70 -11.00 -0.29 -6.88
C VAL A 70 -11.91 -0.87 -7.94
N GLU A 71 -11.40 -1.82 -8.72
CA GLU A 71 -12.20 -2.62 -9.64
C GLU A 71 -12.42 -3.99 -9.03
N VAL A 72 -13.68 -4.43 -9.03
CA VAL A 72 -14.08 -5.77 -8.59
C VAL A 72 -14.66 -6.50 -9.80
N THR A 73 -14.05 -7.63 -10.14
CA THR A 73 -14.52 -8.49 -11.23
C THR A 73 -15.04 -9.79 -10.65
N THR A 74 -16.20 -10.22 -11.12
CA THR A 74 -16.82 -11.51 -10.81
C THR A 74 -17.04 -12.26 -12.13
N GLU A 75 -17.61 -13.45 -12.08
CA GLU A 75 -17.97 -14.21 -13.29
C GLU A 75 -18.97 -13.47 -14.19
N THR A 76 -19.84 -12.64 -13.61
CA THR A 76 -20.98 -12.03 -14.31
C THR A 76 -20.90 -10.52 -14.44
N GLU A 77 -20.12 -9.86 -13.59
CA GLU A 77 -20.05 -8.40 -13.52
C GLU A 77 -18.64 -7.89 -13.25
N LYS A 78 -18.32 -6.73 -13.85
CA LYS A 78 -17.16 -5.91 -13.51
C LYS A 78 -17.67 -4.55 -13.04
N ALA A 79 -17.30 -4.17 -11.82
CA ALA A 79 -17.72 -2.92 -11.18
C ALA A 79 -16.50 -2.08 -10.79
N SER A 80 -16.61 -0.76 -10.92
CA SER A 80 -15.56 0.22 -10.61
C SER A 80 -16.05 1.13 -9.48
N PHE A 81 -15.25 1.29 -8.43
CA PHE A 81 -15.59 2.09 -7.25
C PHE A 81 -14.54 3.16 -7.02
N ALA A 82 -14.95 4.42 -7.09
CA ALA A 82 -14.10 5.58 -6.86
C ALA A 82 -14.45 6.25 -5.52
N GLY A 83 -13.53 7.08 -5.02
CA GLY A 83 -13.72 7.83 -3.79
C GLY A 83 -12.40 8.26 -3.18
N PRO A 84 -12.39 8.66 -1.90
CA PRO A 84 -11.16 8.93 -1.18
C PRO A 84 -10.26 7.68 -1.15
N SER A 85 -8.94 7.89 -1.29
CA SER A 85 -7.98 6.80 -1.44
C SER A 85 -7.91 5.86 -0.23
N PHE A 86 -8.13 6.42 0.95
CA PHE A 86 -8.28 5.65 2.17
C PHE A 86 -9.46 4.68 2.09
N ASN A 87 -10.64 5.16 1.69
CA ASN A 87 -11.88 4.38 1.70
C ASN A 87 -11.83 3.20 0.73
N HIS A 88 -11.36 3.44 -0.50
CA HIS A 88 -11.22 2.34 -1.46
C HIS A 88 -10.04 1.43 -1.12
N GLY A 89 -8.97 1.96 -0.49
CA GLY A 89 -7.91 1.14 0.09
C GLY A 89 -8.43 0.16 1.15
N ILE A 90 -9.26 0.64 2.08
CA ILE A 90 -9.93 -0.20 3.09
C ILE A 90 -10.77 -1.27 2.39
N LEU A 91 -11.65 -0.90 1.46
CA LEU A 91 -12.48 -1.85 0.72
C LEU A 91 -11.64 -2.94 0.02
N SER A 92 -10.57 -2.53 -0.67
CA SER A 92 -9.65 -3.46 -1.35
C SER A 92 -9.09 -4.51 -0.39
N GLU A 93 -8.67 -4.08 0.81
CA GLU A 93 -8.12 -4.98 1.81
C GLU A 93 -9.18 -5.90 2.43
N LEU A 94 -10.39 -5.39 2.73
CA LEU A 94 -11.50 -6.22 3.21
C LEU A 94 -11.83 -7.34 2.21
N LEU A 95 -11.97 -6.99 0.92
CA LEU A 95 -12.29 -7.95 -0.14
C LEU A 95 -11.13 -8.93 -0.38
N THR A 96 -9.88 -8.47 -0.30
CA THR A 96 -8.70 -9.33 -0.46
C THR A 96 -8.59 -10.36 0.67
N LEU A 97 -8.84 -9.96 1.92
CA LEU A 97 -8.85 -10.87 3.06
C LEU A 97 -9.98 -11.89 2.92
N ARG A 98 -11.18 -11.43 2.54
CA ARG A 98 -12.34 -12.30 2.33
C ARG A 98 -12.11 -13.32 1.20
N LYS A 99 -11.54 -12.89 0.07
CA LYS A 99 -11.14 -13.78 -1.04
C LYS A 99 -10.20 -14.89 -0.57
N LYS A 100 -9.32 -14.59 0.38
CA LYS A 100 -8.40 -15.57 1.00
C LYS A 100 -9.02 -16.43 2.10
N GLY A 101 -10.32 -16.28 2.36
CA GLY A 101 -11.06 -17.05 3.37
C GLY A 101 -10.98 -16.49 4.79
N PHE A 102 -10.41 -15.29 4.99
CA PHE A 102 -10.32 -14.66 6.30
C PHE A 102 -11.48 -13.70 6.53
N ASN A 103 -11.98 -13.63 7.76
CA ASN A 103 -12.90 -12.56 8.15
C ASN A 103 -12.09 -11.28 8.47
N PRO A 104 -12.25 -10.19 7.69
CA PRO A 104 -11.44 -8.99 7.87
C PRO A 104 -11.74 -8.25 9.18
N PHE A 105 -12.93 -8.42 9.76
CA PHE A 105 -13.32 -7.76 11.02
C PHE A 105 -12.88 -8.52 12.27
N SER A 106 -12.47 -9.79 12.12
CA SER A 106 -11.75 -10.52 13.18
C SER A 106 -10.23 -10.43 13.03
N ALA A 107 -9.75 -9.74 11.99
CA ALA A 107 -8.32 -9.56 11.76
C ALA A 107 -7.74 -8.50 12.70
N GLN A 108 -6.50 -8.72 13.13
CA GLN A 108 -5.74 -7.76 13.92
C GLN A 108 -4.74 -7.03 13.04
N TRP A 109 -4.75 -5.71 13.15
CA TRP A 109 -3.92 -4.79 12.38
C TRP A 109 -2.82 -4.27 13.28
N PHE A 110 -1.58 -4.71 13.06
CA PHE A 110 -0.43 -4.23 13.82
C PHE A 110 0.22 -3.06 13.12
N PHE A 111 0.08 -1.87 13.69
CA PHE A 111 0.84 -0.71 13.23
C PHE A 111 2.31 -0.86 13.60
N TYR A 112 3.21 -0.72 12.62
CA TYR A 112 4.63 -0.93 12.85
C TYR A 112 5.55 0.20 12.37
N ASP A 113 5.10 1.05 11.45
CA ASP A 113 5.93 2.13 10.91
C ASP A 113 5.08 3.27 10.35
N SER A 114 5.65 4.48 10.37
CA SER A 114 5.15 5.56 9.53
C SER A 114 6.29 6.30 8.82
N ASP A 115 5.99 6.72 7.59
CA ASP A 115 6.89 7.54 6.78
C ASP A 115 6.21 8.88 6.46
N SER A 116 6.97 9.96 6.59
CA SER A 116 6.46 11.32 6.38
C SER A 116 7.25 12.02 5.29
N SER A 117 6.56 12.62 4.33
CA SER A 117 7.21 13.46 3.33
C SER A 117 7.62 14.81 3.93
N ARG A 118 8.82 15.27 3.58
CA ARG A 118 9.32 16.59 3.99
C ARG A 118 8.81 17.72 3.09
N THR A 119 8.33 17.38 1.90
CA THR A 119 7.95 18.35 0.86
C THR A 119 6.43 18.55 0.78
N GLU A 120 5.65 17.54 1.14
CA GLU A 120 4.19 17.59 1.21
C GLU A 120 3.76 16.97 2.54
N PRO A 121 2.70 17.46 3.20
CA PRO A 121 2.22 16.91 4.48
C PRO A 121 1.50 15.58 4.22
N HIS A 122 2.27 14.57 3.81
CA HIS A 122 1.84 13.22 3.53
C HIS A 122 2.45 12.30 4.58
N GLU A 123 1.62 11.55 5.29
CA GLU A 123 2.06 10.49 6.18
C GLU A 123 1.57 9.14 5.66
N ILE A 124 2.40 8.11 5.73
CA ILE A 124 2.07 6.75 5.35
C ILE A 124 2.14 5.90 6.61
N TYR A 125 1.08 5.16 6.92
CA TYR A 125 1.00 4.26 8.06
C TYR A 125 1.01 2.82 7.58
N SER A 126 1.95 2.02 8.07
CA SER A 126 2.18 0.65 7.61
C SER A 126 1.74 -0.37 8.67
N PHE A 127 1.03 -1.41 8.21
CA PHE A 127 0.45 -2.44 9.06
C PHE A 127 0.81 -3.86 8.61
N PHE A 128 1.03 -4.75 9.58
CA PHE A 128 0.83 -6.19 9.38
C PHE A 128 -0.63 -6.53 9.65
N VAL A 129 -1.18 -7.47 8.89
CA VAL A 129 -2.50 -8.04 9.17
C VAL A 129 -2.34 -9.47 9.65
N VAL A 130 -2.92 -9.77 10.81
CA VAL A 130 -2.86 -11.06 11.49
C VAL A 130 -4.27 -11.65 11.57
N CYS A 131 -4.42 -12.89 11.12
CA CYS A 131 -5.64 -13.69 11.26
C CYS A 131 -5.24 -15.08 11.79
N ASP A 132 -6.01 -15.64 12.73
CA ASP A 132 -5.80 -16.98 13.28
C ASP A 132 -4.34 -17.25 13.70
N ASP A 133 -3.76 -16.30 14.44
CA ASP A 133 -2.36 -16.31 14.89
C ASP A 133 -1.30 -16.38 13.78
N LYS A 134 -1.63 -15.93 12.56
CA LYS A 134 -0.70 -15.89 11.43
C LYS A 134 -0.72 -14.53 10.73
N ILE A 135 0.45 -14.07 10.30
CA ILE A 135 0.56 -12.88 9.46
C ILE A 135 0.08 -13.25 8.05
N VAL A 136 -1.04 -12.67 7.62
CA VAL A 136 -1.66 -12.91 6.30
C VAL A 136 -1.36 -11.80 5.30
N ARG A 137 -0.95 -10.62 5.79
CA ARG A 137 -0.41 -9.51 4.99
C ARG A 137 0.79 -8.91 5.69
N GLU A 138 1.89 -8.78 4.94
CA GLU A 138 3.15 -8.23 5.44
C GLU A 138 3.26 -6.71 5.30
N CYS A 139 2.48 -6.09 4.43
CA CYS A 139 2.53 -4.64 4.24
C CYS A 139 1.17 -4.18 3.75
N VAL A 140 0.50 -3.38 4.57
CA VAL A 140 -0.69 -2.64 4.18
C VAL A 140 -0.47 -1.19 4.57
N ASP A 141 -0.49 -0.31 3.57
CA ASP A 141 -0.12 1.08 3.73
C ASP A 141 -1.35 1.97 3.51
N PHE A 142 -1.67 2.81 4.49
CA PHE A 142 -2.66 3.87 4.36
C PHE A 142 -2.00 5.23 4.37
N ARG A 143 -2.45 6.14 3.51
CA ARG A 143 -1.84 7.45 3.34
C ARG A 143 -2.77 8.54 3.86
N ASP A 144 -2.24 9.38 4.72
CA ASP A 144 -2.88 10.61 5.18
C ASP A 144 -2.30 11.79 4.40
N TYR A 145 -3.14 12.36 3.56
CA TYR A 145 -2.89 13.58 2.82
C TYR A 145 -4.22 14.31 2.53
N ILE A 146 -4.13 15.54 2.06
CA ILE A 146 -5.31 16.37 1.74
C ILE A 146 -6.19 15.65 0.70
N GLY A 147 -7.42 15.31 1.09
CA GLY A 147 -8.38 14.63 0.22
C GLY A 147 -8.26 13.11 0.17
N SER A 148 -7.32 12.51 0.91
CA SER A 148 -7.23 11.05 1.07
C SER A 148 -8.47 10.43 1.71
N GLY A 149 -9.20 11.21 2.52
CA GLY A 149 -10.29 10.73 3.35
C GLY A 149 -9.83 9.87 4.52
N PHE A 150 -8.55 9.97 4.91
CA PHE A 150 -7.98 9.23 6.02
C PHE A 150 -8.75 9.50 7.32
N ASP A 151 -9.27 8.44 7.93
CA ASP A 151 -9.96 8.49 9.21
C ASP A 151 -9.36 7.43 10.16
N PRO A 152 -8.52 7.83 11.12
CA PRO A 152 -7.90 6.87 12.05
C PRO A 152 -8.91 6.26 13.02
N ALA A 153 -10.12 6.82 13.17
CA ALA A 153 -11.12 6.32 14.10
C ALA A 153 -11.65 4.94 13.72
N VAL A 154 -11.46 4.51 12.45
CA VAL A 154 -11.80 3.16 12.00
C VAL A 154 -10.93 2.07 12.64
N PHE A 155 -9.81 2.45 13.27
CA PHE A 155 -8.92 1.54 13.98
C PHE A 155 -9.12 1.68 15.50
N GLU A 156 -9.62 0.62 16.13
CA GLU A 156 -9.79 0.56 17.58
C GLU A 156 -8.58 -0.10 18.23
N ALA A 157 -7.88 0.67 19.06
CA ALA A 157 -6.76 0.15 19.82
C ALA A 157 -7.26 -0.83 20.89
N ASP A 158 -6.65 -2.01 20.92
CA ASP A 158 -6.89 -2.98 21.98
C ASP A 158 -5.87 -2.75 23.10
N TYR A 159 -6.30 -2.08 24.16
CA TYR A 159 -5.42 -1.68 25.26
C TYR A 159 -5.19 -2.78 26.30
N ASP A 160 -6.02 -3.83 26.31
CA ASP A 160 -6.14 -4.76 27.44
C ASP A 160 -5.69 -6.19 27.13
N SER A 161 -5.12 -6.43 25.96
CA SER A 161 -4.67 -7.78 25.63
C SER A 161 -3.26 -8.04 26.12
N ASP A 162 -3.14 -9.08 26.94
CA ASP A 162 -1.87 -9.67 27.30
C ASP A 162 -1.07 -10.01 26.03
N SER A 163 0.10 -9.40 25.87
CA SER A 163 0.94 -9.43 24.66
C SER A 163 1.61 -10.79 24.39
N THR A 164 1.06 -11.86 24.96
CA THR A 164 1.64 -13.21 24.98
C THR A 164 1.28 -14.05 23.75
N SER A 165 0.44 -13.54 22.83
CA SER A 165 0.13 -14.28 21.61
C SER A 165 1.39 -14.50 20.77
N ARG A 166 1.56 -15.73 20.27
CA ARG A 166 2.73 -16.12 19.48
C ARG A 166 2.85 -15.26 18.21
N ALA A 167 1.72 -14.96 17.57
CA ALA A 167 1.67 -14.11 16.38
C ALA A 167 2.16 -12.69 16.66
N TRP A 168 1.89 -12.17 17.86
CA TRP A 168 2.36 -10.87 18.28
C TRP A 168 3.86 -10.83 18.48
N SER A 169 4.38 -11.85 19.19
CA SER A 169 5.83 -12.02 19.34
C SER A 169 6.48 -12.15 17.96
N GLU A 170 5.88 -12.89 17.03
CA GLU A 170 6.38 -13.03 15.65
C GLU A 170 6.35 -11.71 14.89
N ALA A 171 5.23 -10.97 14.88
CA ALA A 171 5.11 -9.67 14.21
C ALA A 171 6.13 -8.66 14.74
N ARG A 172 6.27 -8.58 16.07
CA ARG A 172 7.26 -7.73 16.73
C ARG A 172 8.69 -8.16 16.40
N THR A 173 8.94 -9.47 16.39
CA THR A 173 10.24 -10.03 16.01
C THR A 173 10.57 -9.66 14.56
N ARG A 174 9.65 -9.88 13.61
CA ARG A 174 9.83 -9.51 12.21
C ARG A 174 10.11 -8.02 12.03
N LEU A 175 9.37 -7.16 12.73
CA LEU A 175 9.64 -5.72 12.74
C LEU A 175 11.08 -5.41 13.15
N TRP A 176 11.55 -5.96 14.27
CA TRP A 176 12.90 -5.68 14.76
C TRP A 176 13.99 -6.26 13.86
N TYR A 177 13.77 -7.45 13.28
CA TYR A 177 14.68 -8.00 12.28
C TYR A 177 14.77 -7.11 11.05
N GLN A 178 13.62 -6.65 10.53
CA GLN A 178 13.60 -5.72 9.39
C GLN A 178 14.37 -4.44 9.73
N LYS A 179 14.09 -3.81 10.87
CA LYS A 179 14.81 -2.60 11.32
C LYS A 179 16.31 -2.82 11.46
N PHE A 180 16.73 -3.95 12.04
CA PHE A 180 18.15 -4.27 12.18
C PHE A 180 18.84 -4.32 10.81
N TYR A 181 18.24 -5.02 9.83
CA TYR A 181 18.82 -5.15 8.50
C TYR A 181 18.78 -3.86 7.67
N THR A 182 17.84 -2.95 7.92
CA THR A 182 17.73 -1.68 7.19
C THR A 182 18.50 -0.53 7.82
N GLU A 183 18.59 -0.47 9.15
CA GLU A 183 19.11 0.71 9.85
C GLU A 183 20.55 0.54 10.35
N THR A 184 21.04 -0.69 10.54
CA THR A 184 22.39 -0.93 11.07
C THR A 184 23.39 -1.28 9.98
N GLU A 185 24.61 -0.75 10.07
CA GLU A 185 25.70 -1.07 9.13
C GLU A 185 25.98 -2.58 9.07
N ILE A 186 26.01 -3.24 10.24
CA ILE A 186 26.21 -4.69 10.33
C ILE A 186 25.08 -5.43 9.61
N GLY A 187 23.82 -5.04 9.84
CA GLY A 187 22.67 -5.63 9.17
C GLY A 187 22.74 -5.45 7.65
N GLN A 188 23.02 -4.24 7.17
CA GLN A 188 23.16 -3.95 5.75
C GLN A 188 24.30 -4.77 5.11
N LEU A 189 25.45 -4.91 5.78
CA LEU A 189 26.56 -5.75 5.34
C LEU A 189 26.20 -7.25 5.32
N MET A 190 25.38 -7.71 6.27
CA MET A 190 24.91 -9.10 6.31
C MET A 190 23.98 -9.46 5.16
N VAL A 191 23.20 -8.51 4.61
CA VAL A 191 22.35 -8.74 3.42
C VAL A 191 23.19 -9.02 2.17
N LEU A 192 24.40 -8.44 2.08
CA LEU A 192 25.32 -8.59 0.94
C LEU A 192 26.10 -9.91 0.97
N ARG A 193 26.10 -10.62 2.10
CA ARG A 193 26.79 -11.90 2.26
C ARG A 193 26.10 -13.03 1.50
N GLN A 194 26.79 -13.61 0.52
CA GLN A 194 26.30 -14.73 -0.29
C GLN A 194 26.42 -16.10 0.41
N ASP A 195 27.19 -16.18 1.49
CA ASP A 195 27.54 -17.39 2.23
C ASP A 195 26.49 -17.80 3.29
N ARG A 196 25.45 -16.98 3.50
CA ARG A 196 24.36 -17.27 4.45
C ARG A 196 23.00 -17.21 3.77
N PRO A 197 22.01 -18.00 4.23
CA PRO A 197 20.65 -17.89 3.72
C PRO A 197 20.18 -16.44 3.88
N ARG A 198 19.59 -15.87 2.83
CA ARG A 198 18.99 -14.53 2.86
C ARG A 198 17.83 -14.56 3.86
N LEU A 199 18.13 -14.24 5.11
CA LEU A 199 17.13 -14.02 6.14
C LEU A 199 16.50 -12.66 5.81
N TYR A 200 15.30 -12.72 5.26
CA TYR A 200 14.41 -11.64 4.85
C TYR A 200 14.58 -10.32 5.63
N GLY A 201 14.61 -9.19 4.90
CA GLY A 201 14.70 -7.84 5.49
C GLY A 201 14.75 -6.69 4.49
N GLY A 202 14.30 -6.89 3.25
CA GLY A 202 14.01 -5.82 2.29
C GLY A 202 12.54 -5.92 1.91
N ARG A 203 11.89 -4.77 1.70
CA ARG A 203 10.47 -4.56 1.36
C ARG A 203 9.95 -5.54 0.32
N SER A 204 9.65 -6.77 0.74
CA SER A 204 9.46 -7.95 -0.12
C SER A 204 10.59 -8.18 -1.13
N ASN A 205 10.74 -9.42 -1.58
CA ASN A 205 11.26 -9.67 -2.91
C ASN A 205 10.24 -9.17 -3.94
N LEU A 206 10.02 -7.85 -3.99
CA LEU A 206 9.79 -7.18 -5.25
C LEU A 206 11.16 -7.12 -5.96
N LEU A 207 11.65 -8.29 -6.40
CA LEU A 207 11.86 -8.31 -7.84
C LEU A 207 10.49 -7.92 -8.37
N PRO A 208 10.35 -6.82 -9.12
CA PRO A 208 9.17 -6.72 -9.95
C PRO A 208 9.01 -8.10 -10.58
N GLU A 209 7.79 -8.55 -10.82
CA GLU A 209 7.60 -9.19 -12.10
C GLU A 209 8.19 -8.20 -13.13
N THR A 210 9.48 -8.34 -13.45
CA THR A 210 10.15 -7.64 -14.53
C THR A 210 9.63 -8.14 -15.87
N SER A 211 8.62 -9.02 -15.83
CA SER A 211 7.67 -9.33 -16.88
C SER A 211 6.54 -8.29 -17.06
N ALA A 212 6.29 -7.34 -16.13
CA ALA A 212 5.12 -6.43 -16.23
C ALA A 212 5.41 -4.92 -16.14
N LEU A 213 6.58 -4.47 -15.67
CA LEU A 213 6.93 -3.03 -15.57
C LEU A 213 7.85 -2.50 -16.67
N PHE A 214 8.17 -3.31 -17.67
CA PHE A 214 8.65 -2.81 -18.95
C PHE A 214 7.53 -2.91 -19.98
N PRO A 215 6.78 -1.82 -20.28
CA PRO A 215 6.32 -1.70 -21.66
C PRO A 215 7.59 -1.84 -22.53
N GLY A 216 7.50 -2.52 -23.68
CA GLY A 216 8.63 -2.87 -24.58
C GLY A 216 9.47 -1.70 -25.13
N ASN A 217 9.55 -0.59 -24.40
CA ASN A 217 10.25 0.64 -24.68
C ASN A 217 11.51 0.85 -23.84
N ALA A 218 11.76 0.09 -22.75
CA ALA A 218 12.98 0.27 -21.95
C ALA A 218 14.26 -0.11 -22.71
N HIS A 219 14.19 -1.14 -23.55
CA HIS A 219 15.28 -1.45 -24.49
C HIS A 219 15.46 -0.34 -25.54
N LYS A 220 14.37 0.31 -25.97
CA LYS A 220 14.42 1.47 -26.87
C LYS A 220 15.07 2.69 -26.20
N THR A 221 14.69 3.04 -24.97
CA THR A 221 15.28 4.17 -24.24
C THR A 221 16.75 3.94 -23.90
N ILE A 222 17.14 2.73 -23.49
CA ILE A 222 18.56 2.39 -23.28
C ILE A 222 19.34 2.49 -24.59
N SER A 223 18.79 2.00 -25.71
CA SER A 223 19.45 2.14 -27.03
C SER A 223 19.55 3.60 -27.50
N GLN A 224 18.55 4.43 -27.19
CA GLN A 224 18.54 5.85 -27.53
C GLN A 224 19.55 6.63 -26.69
N ILE A 225 19.66 6.33 -25.40
CA ILE A 225 20.69 6.91 -24.51
C ILE A 225 22.08 6.53 -25.01
N HIS A 226 22.30 5.26 -25.40
CA HIS A 226 23.58 4.83 -25.97
C HIS A 226 23.92 5.54 -27.29
N ARG A 227 22.95 5.75 -28.18
CA ARG A 227 23.15 6.51 -29.42
C ARG A 227 23.49 7.98 -29.15
N LEU A 228 22.80 8.62 -28.21
CA LEU A 228 23.08 10.00 -27.82
C LEU A 228 24.48 10.14 -27.21
N LEU A 229 24.91 9.15 -26.42
CA LEU A 229 26.25 9.14 -25.82
C LEU A 229 27.34 9.04 -26.90
N TRP A 230 27.14 8.18 -27.91
CA TRP A 230 28.04 8.07 -29.05
C TRP A 230 28.13 9.35 -29.88
N VAL A 231 26.99 10.01 -30.13
CA VAL A 231 26.97 11.30 -30.83
C VAL A 231 27.73 12.35 -30.03
N LEU A 232 27.55 12.40 -28.71
CA LEU A 232 28.27 13.33 -27.83
C LEU A 232 29.79 13.09 -27.87
N ILE A 233 30.24 11.83 -27.81
CA ILE A 233 31.66 11.47 -27.89
C ILE A 233 32.26 11.93 -29.22
N ILE A 234 31.56 11.71 -30.34
CA ILE A 234 32.02 12.16 -31.67
C ILE A 234 32.10 13.70 -31.73
N LEU A 235 31.11 14.40 -31.18
CA LEU A 235 31.09 15.86 -31.13
C LEU A 235 32.25 16.43 -30.31
N VAL A 236 32.53 15.85 -29.14
CA VAL A 236 33.67 16.23 -28.30
C VAL A 236 35.00 15.97 -29.01
N ALA A 237 35.13 14.82 -29.69
CA ALA A 237 36.32 14.51 -30.48
C ALA A 237 36.54 15.50 -31.64
N LEU A 238 35.48 15.91 -32.35
CA LEU A 238 35.55 16.89 -33.42
C LEU A 238 35.92 18.30 -32.92
N ILE A 239 35.41 18.70 -31.75
CA ILE A 239 35.77 19.97 -31.11
C ILE A 239 37.24 19.97 -30.70
N LEU A 240 37.72 18.89 -30.07
CA LEU A 240 39.13 18.75 -29.71
C LEU A 240 40.04 18.76 -30.94
N LEU A 241 39.65 18.09 -32.03
CA LEU A 241 40.42 18.07 -33.28
C LEU A 241 40.50 19.45 -33.95
N ARG A 242 39.48 20.29 -33.79
CA ARG A 242 39.50 21.69 -34.25
C ARG A 242 40.35 22.61 -33.37
N LEU A 243 40.47 22.33 -32.08
CA LEU A 243 41.31 23.11 -31.16
C LEU A 243 42.81 22.78 -31.30
N LEU A 244 43.14 21.63 -31.89
CA LEU A 244 44.51 21.18 -32.16
C LEU A 244 45.05 21.60 -33.54
N LYS A 245 44.24 22.26 -34.37
CA LYS A 245 44.65 22.87 -35.64
C LYS A 245 44.77 24.38 -35.48
#